data_AF-A0A2E9CCH0-F1
#
_entry.id   AF-A0A2E9CCH0-F1
#
_cell.length_a   1.000
_cell.length_b   1.000
_cell.length_c   1.000
_cell.angle_alpha   90.00
_cell.angle_beta   90.00
_cell.angle_gamma   90.00
#
_symmetry.space_group_name_H-M   'P 1'
#
loop_
_entity.id
_entity.type
_entity.pdbx_description
1 polymer ?
#
loop_
_entity_poly.entity_id
_entity_poly.type
_entity_poly.pdbx_seq_one_letter_code
_entity_poly.pdbx_strand_id
1 'polypeptide(L)'
;MIPVSLYGADEAELERFYSVLPGLVSDAYEDRPYQETLFAVTGDDVIEHIELADSWANNTPFAWPEDVVMEVNMAIQTIKYPDVGLLEHLLTLENVDCCRVSTWMHFETNVYPIYSEKACAGLEKLGLPTPFLPGDIASYGLYVQRLEGLKLHAPAEGMPEIGLPRARILQLGLERF
;
A
#
# COMPACT_ATOMS: atom_id res chain seq x y z
N MET A 1 -0.98 -23.79 -5.93
CA MET A 1 -1.74 -23.18 -7.05
C MET A 1 -1.46 -21.69 -7.00
N ILE A 2 -1.00 -21.09 -8.10
CA ILE A 2 -0.70 -19.65 -8.16
C ILE A 2 -2.03 -18.86 -8.08
N PRO A 3 -2.13 -17.80 -7.27
CA PRO A 3 -3.30 -16.91 -7.26
C PRO A 3 -3.60 -16.34 -8.65
N VAL A 4 -4.87 -16.16 -9.00
CA VAL A 4 -5.28 -15.57 -10.29
C VAL A 4 -4.64 -14.19 -10.50
N SER A 5 -4.47 -13.42 -9.42
CA SER A 5 -3.79 -12.13 -9.44
C SER A 5 -2.30 -12.21 -9.76
N LEU A 6 -1.69 -13.40 -9.88
CA LEU A 6 -0.32 -13.60 -10.35
C LEU A 6 -0.25 -14.37 -11.69
N TYR A 7 -1.39 -14.58 -12.36
CA TYR A 7 -1.37 -15.19 -13.70
C TYR A 7 -0.59 -14.31 -14.67
N GLY A 8 0.34 -14.94 -15.40
CA GLY A 8 1.28 -14.28 -16.29
C GLY A 8 2.62 -13.90 -15.64
N ALA A 9 2.78 -14.08 -14.32
CA ALA A 9 4.06 -13.87 -13.66
C ALA A 9 5.16 -14.74 -14.28
N ASP A 10 6.35 -14.17 -14.39
CA ASP A 10 7.57 -14.92 -14.66
C ASP A 10 7.96 -15.69 -13.39
N GLU A 11 7.82 -17.02 -13.43
CA GLU A 11 8.07 -17.90 -12.29
C GLU A 11 9.51 -17.78 -11.78
N ALA A 12 10.49 -17.62 -12.68
CA ALA A 12 11.90 -17.51 -12.30
C ALA A 12 12.20 -16.18 -11.60
N GLU A 13 11.63 -15.07 -12.10
CA GLU A 13 11.78 -13.77 -11.43
C GLU A 13 11.01 -13.71 -10.11
N LEU A 14 9.87 -14.40 -10.00
CA LEU A 14 9.10 -14.50 -8.76
C LEU A 14 9.86 -15.28 -7.68
N GLU A 15 10.45 -16.42 -8.02
CA GLU A 15 11.34 -17.16 -7.13
C GLU A 15 12.56 -16.33 -6.73
N ARG A 16 13.18 -15.64 -7.70
CA ARG A 16 14.32 -14.76 -7.45
C ARG A 16 13.94 -13.65 -6.46
N PHE A 17 12.80 -13.00 -6.65
CA PHE A 17 12.30 -11.95 -5.78
C PHE A 17 12.18 -12.42 -4.33
N TYR A 18 11.51 -13.55 -4.06
CA TYR A 18 11.40 -14.05 -2.69
C TYR A 18 12.74 -14.49 -2.10
N SER A 19 13.66 -15.00 -2.93
CA SER A 19 15.00 -15.41 -2.45
C SER A 19 15.84 -14.22 -1.97
N VAL A 20 15.66 -13.03 -2.56
CA VAL A 20 16.43 -11.83 -2.21
C VAL A 20 15.66 -10.87 -1.30
N LEU A 21 14.34 -11.03 -1.15
CA LEU A 21 13.48 -10.14 -0.38
C LEU A 21 14.00 -9.85 1.04
N PRO A 22 14.49 -10.83 1.84
CA PRO A 22 15.03 -10.55 3.16
C PRO A 22 16.22 -9.58 3.16
N GLY A 23 17.06 -9.65 2.13
CA GLY A 23 18.17 -8.71 1.93
C GLY A 23 17.71 -7.35 1.42
N LEU A 24 16.68 -7.31 0.58
CA LEU A 24 16.12 -6.06 0.07
C LEU A 24 15.47 -5.22 1.16
N VAL A 25 14.92 -5.83 2.22
CA VAL A 25 14.23 -5.13 3.32
C VAL A 25 14.97 -5.20 4.64
N SER A 26 16.27 -5.50 4.63
CA SER A 26 17.05 -5.71 5.86
C SER A 26 17.17 -4.47 6.72
N ASP A 27 17.00 -3.26 6.18
CA ASP A 27 17.04 -1.97 6.89
C ASP A 27 15.63 -1.41 7.16
N ALA A 28 14.55 -2.14 6.86
CA ALA A 28 13.19 -1.61 6.98
C ALA A 28 12.83 -1.22 8.43
N TYR A 29 13.49 -1.81 9.43
CA TYR A 29 13.35 -1.46 10.85
C TYR A 29 14.15 -0.21 11.26
N GLU A 30 14.97 0.34 10.38
CA GLU A 30 15.72 1.58 10.64
C GLU A 30 14.90 2.83 10.26
N ASP A 31 13.80 2.66 9.54
CA ASP A 31 12.83 3.71 9.21
C ASP A 31 12.03 4.11 10.46
N ARG A 32 12.67 4.90 11.32
CA ARG A 32 12.05 5.43 12.55
C ARG A 32 10.84 6.31 12.26
N PRO A 33 10.88 7.26 11.31
CA PRO A 33 9.71 8.08 11.01
C PRO A 33 8.49 7.22 10.68
N TYR A 34 8.65 6.17 9.86
CA TYR A 34 7.56 5.25 9.55
C TYR A 34 7.02 4.52 10.78
N GLN A 35 7.91 3.97 11.61
CA GLN A 35 7.50 3.24 12.81
C GLN A 35 6.80 4.13 13.83
N GLU A 36 7.33 5.33 14.06
CA GLU A 36 6.73 6.31 14.99
C GLU A 36 5.32 6.69 14.53
N THR A 37 5.11 6.94 13.24
CA THR A 37 3.77 7.20 12.68
C THR A 37 2.86 5.97 12.81
N LEU A 38 3.37 4.78 12.48
CA LEU A 38 2.63 3.52 12.57
C LEU A 38 2.11 3.25 13.98
N PHE A 39 2.92 3.52 15.01
CA PHE A 39 2.53 3.34 16.41
C PHE A 39 1.75 4.51 17.01
N ALA A 40 1.74 5.68 16.36
CA ALA A 40 0.95 6.84 16.78
C ALA A 40 -0.53 6.71 16.39
N VAL A 41 -0.83 5.98 15.31
CA VAL A 41 -2.20 5.68 14.87
C VAL A 41 -2.87 4.76 15.89
N THR A 42 -3.67 5.34 16.77
CA THR A 42 -4.35 4.66 17.88
C THR A 42 -5.71 5.29 18.14
N GLY A 43 -6.71 4.49 18.53
CA GLY A 43 -8.08 4.96 18.70
C GLY A 43 -8.90 4.83 17.42
N ASP A 44 -9.98 5.59 17.32
CA ASP A 44 -10.98 5.48 16.25
C ASP A 44 -11.15 6.81 15.45
N ASP A 45 -10.25 7.78 15.62
CA ASP A 45 -10.32 9.07 14.92
C ASP A 45 -9.56 9.02 13.57
N VAL A 46 -10.31 8.69 12.52
CA VAL A 46 -9.79 8.58 11.15
C VAL A 46 -9.15 9.88 10.66
N ILE A 47 -9.63 11.05 11.07
CA ILE A 47 -9.08 12.31 10.57
C ILE A 47 -7.73 12.59 11.22
N GLU A 48 -7.60 12.35 12.52
CA GLU A 48 -6.31 12.40 13.21
C GLU A 48 -5.29 11.44 12.56
N HIS A 49 -5.73 10.21 12.22
CA HIS A 49 -4.88 9.23 11.54
C HIS A 49 -4.44 9.70 10.14
N ILE A 50 -5.33 10.33 9.36
CA ILE A 50 -4.98 10.93 8.05
C ILE A 50 -3.93 12.02 8.23
N GLU A 51 -4.08 12.90 9.23
CA GLU A 51 -3.10 13.96 9.50
C GLU A 51 -1.72 13.40 9.84
N LEU A 52 -1.66 12.34 10.64
CA LEU A 52 -0.41 11.64 10.95
C LEU A 52 0.23 11.02 9.70
N ALA A 53 -0.58 10.35 8.87
CA ALA A 53 -0.14 9.72 7.63
C ALA A 53 0.36 10.75 6.60
N ASP A 54 -0.34 11.88 6.47
CA ASP A 54 0.06 12.98 5.58
C ASP A 54 1.32 13.68 6.07
N SER A 55 1.46 13.87 7.39
CA SER A 55 2.69 14.42 7.98
C SER A 55 3.90 13.54 7.66
N TRP A 56 3.76 12.21 7.78
CA TRP A 56 4.80 11.26 7.39
C TRP A 56 5.16 11.36 5.90
N ALA A 57 4.17 11.53 5.04
CA ALA A 57 4.36 11.69 3.60
C ALA A 57 4.80 13.11 3.16
N ASN A 58 4.92 14.06 4.10
CA ASN A 58 5.15 15.48 3.83
C ASN A 58 4.07 16.12 2.93
N ASN A 59 2.83 15.66 3.05
CA ASN A 59 1.69 16.25 2.36
C ASN A 59 1.19 17.50 3.10
N THR A 60 0.52 18.39 2.35
CA THR A 60 -0.09 19.59 2.94
C THR A 60 -1.36 19.21 3.71
N PRO A 61 -1.51 19.57 5.00
CA PRO A 61 -2.71 19.28 5.77
C PRO A 61 -3.98 19.84 5.11
N PHE A 62 -5.11 19.17 5.32
CA PHE A 62 -6.40 19.64 4.82
C PHE A 62 -7.10 20.57 5.82
N ALA A 63 -7.95 21.43 5.28
CA ALA A 63 -8.95 22.16 6.03
C ALA A 63 -10.32 21.90 5.38
N TRP A 64 -10.80 20.66 5.53
CA TRP A 64 -12.08 20.24 4.96
C TRP A 64 -13.26 20.76 5.79
N PRO A 65 -14.37 21.13 5.14
CA PRO A 65 -15.63 21.37 5.85
C PRO A 65 -16.18 20.07 6.46
N GLU A 66 -17.07 20.20 7.44
CA GLU A 66 -17.57 19.08 8.26
C GLU A 66 -18.25 17.97 7.45
N ASP A 67 -18.94 18.33 6.37
CA ASP A 67 -19.58 17.39 5.45
C ASP A 67 -18.55 16.52 4.72
N VAL A 68 -17.48 17.12 4.18
CA VAL A 68 -16.38 16.39 3.54
C VAL A 68 -15.65 15.50 4.54
N VAL A 69 -15.41 15.98 5.77
CA VAL A 69 -14.83 15.18 6.86
C VAL A 69 -15.66 13.92 7.12
N MET A 70 -16.98 14.06 7.21
CA MET A 70 -17.89 12.93 7.44
C MET A 70 -17.85 11.93 6.27
N GLU A 71 -17.84 12.41 5.03
CA GLU A 71 -17.76 11.56 3.83
C GLU A 71 -16.45 10.76 3.76
N VAL A 72 -15.32 11.43 4.02
CA VAL A 72 -14.00 10.78 4.06
C VAL A 72 -13.97 9.70 5.14
N ASN A 73 -14.46 10.01 6.34
CA ASN A 73 -14.50 9.07 7.45
C ASN A 73 -15.35 7.83 7.08
N MET A 74 -16.56 8.04 6.55
CA MET A 74 -17.42 6.93 6.10
C MET A 74 -16.75 6.06 5.02
N ALA A 75 -16.08 6.66 4.04
CA ALA A 75 -15.42 5.93 2.97
C ALA A 75 -14.29 5.01 3.50
N ILE A 76 -13.44 5.55 4.37
CA ILE A 76 -12.30 4.83 4.96
C ILE A 76 -12.76 3.71 5.90
N GLN A 77 -13.76 3.97 6.75
CA GLN A 77 -14.25 2.95 7.69
C GLN A 77 -15.05 1.82 7.03
N THR A 78 -15.70 2.10 5.89
CA THR A 78 -16.57 1.12 5.22
C THR A 78 -15.80 0.15 4.33
N ILE A 79 -14.67 0.59 3.77
CA ILE A 79 -13.98 -0.21 2.77
C ILE A 79 -13.34 -1.47 3.35
N LYS A 80 -13.34 -2.54 2.55
CA LYS A 80 -12.86 -3.87 2.94
C LYS A 80 -11.73 -4.29 2.02
N TYR A 81 -10.58 -4.61 2.59
CA TYR A 81 -9.46 -5.15 1.81
C TYR A 81 -9.87 -6.46 1.11
N PRO A 82 -9.51 -6.67 -0.17
CA PRO A 82 -8.63 -5.87 -1.04
C PRO A 82 -9.36 -4.89 -2.00
N ASP A 83 -10.60 -4.50 -1.71
CA ASP A 83 -11.36 -3.56 -2.56
C ASP A 83 -10.83 -2.13 -2.44
N VAL A 84 -10.90 -1.35 -3.51
CA VAL A 84 -10.52 0.07 -3.55
C VAL A 84 -11.63 0.96 -4.13
N GLY A 85 -12.73 0.38 -4.61
CA GLY A 85 -13.73 1.10 -5.40
C GLY A 85 -14.37 2.28 -4.66
N LEU A 86 -14.64 2.14 -3.35
CA LEU A 86 -15.19 3.24 -2.55
C LEU A 86 -14.24 4.44 -2.42
N LEU A 87 -12.93 4.24 -2.60
CA LEU A 87 -11.94 5.31 -2.52
C LEU A 87 -11.91 6.19 -3.77
N GLU A 88 -12.50 5.74 -4.88
CA GLU A 88 -12.56 6.52 -6.12
C GLU A 88 -13.18 7.89 -5.88
N HIS A 89 -14.21 7.94 -5.03
CA HIS A 89 -14.87 9.20 -4.68
C HIS A 89 -13.91 10.20 -4.02
N LEU A 90 -12.95 9.73 -3.23
CA LEU A 90 -11.97 10.59 -2.55
C LEU A 90 -11.01 11.26 -3.54
N LEU A 91 -10.81 10.68 -4.72
CA LEU A 91 -9.97 11.26 -5.79
C LEU A 91 -10.59 12.52 -6.41
N THR A 92 -11.83 12.84 -6.07
CA THR A 92 -12.49 14.09 -6.47
C THR A 92 -12.10 15.29 -5.59
N LEU A 93 -11.49 15.02 -4.43
CA LEU A 93 -11.00 16.05 -3.51
C LEU A 93 -9.72 16.70 -4.07
N GLU A 94 -9.54 17.99 -3.79
CA GLU A 94 -8.38 18.73 -4.27
C GLU A 94 -7.08 18.16 -3.65
N ASN A 95 -6.06 17.92 -4.48
CA ASN A 95 -4.76 17.37 -4.09
C ASN A 95 -4.85 15.99 -3.41
N VAL A 96 -5.83 15.18 -3.82
CA VAL A 96 -5.98 13.77 -3.43
C VAL A 96 -5.84 12.88 -4.65
N ASP A 97 -4.87 11.96 -4.59
CA ASP A 97 -4.64 10.93 -5.60
C ASP A 97 -4.52 9.55 -4.93
N CYS A 98 -4.38 8.49 -5.74
CA CYS A 98 -4.23 7.13 -5.22
C CYS A 98 -2.96 6.95 -4.36
N CYS A 99 -1.89 7.72 -4.59
CA CYS A 99 -0.68 7.63 -3.76
C CYS A 99 -0.99 8.10 -2.34
N ARG A 100 -1.64 9.25 -2.22
CA ARG A 100 -2.03 9.83 -0.94
C ARG A 100 -3.07 8.96 -0.22
N VAL A 101 -4.13 8.56 -0.92
CA VAL A 101 -5.15 7.65 -0.37
C VAL A 101 -4.56 6.31 0.07
N SER A 102 -3.65 5.73 -0.71
CA SER A 102 -3.00 4.47 -0.31
C SER A 102 -2.17 4.61 0.97
N THR A 103 -1.61 5.80 1.22
CA THR A 103 -0.87 6.10 2.45
C THR A 103 -1.81 6.16 3.65
N TRP A 104 -2.97 6.83 3.52
CA TRP A 104 -4.00 6.83 4.57
C TRP A 104 -4.47 5.41 4.88
N MET A 105 -4.85 4.65 3.84
CA MET A 105 -5.32 3.28 4.00
C MET A 105 -4.25 2.35 4.58
N HIS A 106 -2.97 2.58 4.26
CA HIS A 106 -1.87 1.82 4.78
C HIS A 106 -1.77 1.97 6.30
N PHE A 107 -1.72 3.21 6.79
CA PHE A 107 -1.60 3.48 8.22
C PHE A 107 -2.88 3.15 9.00
N GLU A 108 -4.04 3.39 8.41
CA GLU A 108 -5.33 3.10 9.05
C GLU A 108 -5.55 1.60 9.29
N THR A 109 -5.13 0.75 8.32
CA THR A 109 -5.52 -0.66 8.31
C THR A 109 -4.37 -1.65 8.41
N ASN A 110 -3.14 -1.21 8.16
CA ASN A 110 -1.94 -2.04 8.06
C ASN A 110 -1.97 -3.17 7.01
N VAL A 111 -2.97 -3.18 6.12
CA VAL A 111 -3.12 -4.23 5.09
C VAL A 111 -3.07 -3.72 3.65
N TYR A 112 -3.46 -2.47 3.40
CA TYR A 112 -3.28 -1.87 2.08
C TYR A 112 -1.81 -1.52 1.84
N PRO A 113 -1.28 -1.76 0.64
CA PRO A 113 0.06 -1.32 0.28
C PRO A 113 0.08 0.15 -0.13
N ILE A 114 1.19 0.84 0.15
CA ILE A 114 1.45 2.18 -0.38
C ILE A 114 1.68 2.07 -1.89
N TYR A 115 0.99 2.89 -2.67
CA TYR A 115 1.08 2.91 -4.12
C TYR A 115 2.27 3.75 -4.56
N SER A 116 3.22 3.14 -5.27
CA SER A 116 4.41 3.83 -5.76
C SER A 116 4.81 3.36 -7.16
N GLU A 117 5.39 4.27 -7.92
CA GLU A 117 5.89 4.00 -9.27
C GLU A 117 6.94 2.90 -9.28
N LYS A 118 7.87 2.94 -8.30
CA LYS A 118 8.94 1.95 -8.18
C LYS A 118 8.42 0.55 -7.90
N ALA A 119 7.41 0.40 -7.04
CA ALA A 119 6.83 -0.90 -6.77
C ALA A 119 6.07 -1.44 -7.99
N CYS A 120 5.41 -0.56 -8.76
CA CYS A 120 4.80 -0.92 -10.05
C CYS A 120 5.84 -1.42 -11.05
N ALA A 121 6.97 -0.72 -11.19
CA ALA A 121 8.09 -1.16 -12.02
C ALA A 121 8.68 -2.51 -11.53
N GLY A 122 8.74 -2.73 -10.22
CA GLY A 122 9.11 -4.03 -9.63
C GLY A 122 8.17 -5.15 -10.08
N LEU A 123 6.85 -4.92 -10.05
CA LEU A 123 5.86 -5.88 -10.55
C LEU A 123 6.02 -6.14 -12.05
N GLU A 124 6.33 -5.13 -12.85
CA GLU A 124 6.61 -5.32 -14.28
C GLU A 124 7.80 -6.26 -14.52
N LYS A 125 8.88 -6.15 -13.72
CA LYS A 125 10.01 -7.09 -13.78
C LYS A 125 9.61 -8.53 -13.47
N LEU A 126 8.57 -8.73 -12.65
CA LEU A 126 8.01 -10.04 -12.34
C LEU A 126 7.07 -10.58 -13.44
N GLY A 127 6.95 -9.90 -14.58
CA GLY A 127 5.99 -10.27 -15.62
C GLY A 127 4.55 -9.90 -15.27
N LEU A 128 4.35 -8.96 -14.33
CA LEU A 128 3.03 -8.50 -13.89
C LEU A 128 2.82 -7.04 -14.28
N PRO A 129 2.43 -6.74 -15.54
CA PRO A 129 2.13 -5.38 -15.98
C PRO A 129 1.16 -4.70 -15.02
N THR A 130 1.63 -3.61 -14.42
CA THR A 130 0.89 -2.86 -13.41
C THR A 130 1.17 -1.38 -13.66
N PRO A 131 0.30 -0.67 -14.40
CA PRO A 131 0.53 0.73 -14.71
C PRO A 131 0.57 1.59 -13.44
N PHE A 132 1.34 2.67 -13.49
CA PHE A 132 1.36 3.70 -12.44
C PHE A 132 0.57 4.93 -12.91
N LEU A 133 -0.71 4.99 -12.54
CA LEU A 133 -1.62 6.09 -12.88
C LEU A 133 -2.26 6.61 -11.57
N PRO A 134 -1.63 7.59 -10.88
CA PRO A 134 -2.10 8.08 -9.59
C PRO A 134 -3.53 8.61 -9.56
N GLY A 135 -4.08 9.06 -10.69
CA GLY A 135 -5.47 9.53 -10.79
C GLY A 135 -6.49 8.45 -11.16
N ASP A 136 -6.08 7.18 -11.26
CA ASP A 136 -6.94 6.08 -11.71
C ASP A 136 -7.05 4.99 -10.64
N ILE A 137 -8.24 4.87 -10.05
CA ILE A 137 -8.51 3.89 -9.00
C ILE A 137 -8.35 2.44 -9.49
N ALA A 138 -8.60 2.16 -10.77
CA ALA A 138 -8.46 0.82 -11.32
C ALA A 138 -6.98 0.42 -11.40
N SER A 139 -6.11 1.38 -11.68
CA SER A 139 -4.66 1.22 -11.66
C SER A 139 -4.16 0.85 -10.26
N TYR A 140 -4.62 1.57 -9.23
CA TYR A 140 -4.33 1.23 -7.83
C TYR A 140 -4.95 -0.11 -7.41
N GLY A 141 -6.19 -0.39 -7.82
CA GLY A 141 -6.86 -1.65 -7.54
C GLY A 141 -6.10 -2.86 -8.09
N LEU A 142 -5.60 -2.78 -9.32
CA LEU A 142 -4.75 -3.81 -9.89
C LEU A 142 -3.48 -4.02 -9.05
N TYR A 143 -2.81 -2.93 -8.65
CA TYR A 143 -1.64 -2.98 -7.78
C TYR A 143 -1.93 -3.68 -6.44
N VAL A 144 -3.04 -3.33 -5.76
CA VAL A 144 -3.47 -3.99 -4.51
C VAL A 144 -3.69 -5.49 -4.73
N GLN A 145 -4.34 -5.87 -5.82
CA GLN A 145 -4.58 -7.28 -6.16
C GLN A 145 -3.29 -8.05 -6.43
N ARG A 146 -2.30 -7.44 -7.10
CA ARG A 146 -0.98 -8.05 -7.32
C ARG A 146 -0.26 -8.29 -5.99
N LEU A 147 -0.21 -7.30 -5.10
CA LEU A 147 0.43 -7.48 -3.79
C LEU A 147 -0.31 -8.49 -2.91
N GLU A 148 -1.65 -8.56 -2.99
CA GLU A 148 -2.39 -9.64 -2.33
C GLU A 148 -2.03 -11.01 -2.89
N GLY A 149 -1.89 -11.12 -4.21
CA GLY A 149 -1.36 -12.31 -4.86
C GLY A 149 0.01 -12.71 -4.31
N LEU A 150 0.94 -11.77 -4.23
CA LEU A 150 2.28 -12.00 -3.69
C LEU A 150 2.23 -12.43 -2.21
N LYS A 151 1.33 -11.85 -1.40
CA LYS A 151 1.15 -12.28 -0.01
C LYS A 151 0.68 -13.72 0.10
N LEU A 152 -0.31 -14.11 -0.72
CA LEU A 152 -0.88 -15.46 -0.71
C LEU A 152 0.04 -16.51 -1.31
N HIS A 153 0.92 -16.11 -2.24
CA HIS A 153 1.88 -17.00 -2.89
C HIS A 153 3.20 -17.13 -2.12
N ALA A 154 3.52 -16.20 -1.23
CA ALA A 154 4.80 -16.16 -0.54
C ALA A 154 5.15 -17.51 0.12
N PRO A 155 6.37 -18.03 -0.10
CA PRO A 155 6.79 -19.28 0.53
C PRO A 155 6.96 -19.08 2.04
N ALA A 156 6.86 -20.18 2.81
CA ALA A 156 6.91 -20.14 4.28
C ALA A 156 8.17 -19.45 4.83
N GLU A 157 9.30 -19.55 4.13
CA GLU A 157 10.58 -18.93 4.50
C GLU A 157 10.85 -17.59 3.80
N GLY A 158 10.03 -17.20 2.81
CA GLY A 158 10.29 -16.05 1.94
C GLY A 158 9.84 -14.70 2.51
N MET A 159 9.01 -14.72 3.56
CA MET A 159 8.61 -13.50 4.26
C MET A 159 9.42 -13.36 5.55
N PRO A 160 10.19 -12.27 5.70
CA PRO A 160 10.88 -12.00 6.95
C PRO A 160 9.90 -11.96 8.13
N GLU A 161 10.24 -12.60 9.26
CA GLU A 161 9.51 -12.45 10.53
C GLU A 161 9.79 -11.05 11.11
N ILE A 162 9.04 -10.05 10.64
CA ILE A 162 9.19 -8.66 11.04
C ILE A 162 7.87 -8.16 11.65
N GLY A 163 7.95 -7.32 12.68
CA GLY A 163 6.81 -6.64 13.30
C GLY A 163 6.18 -5.52 12.47
N LEU A 164 6.51 -5.44 11.18
CA LEU A 164 5.98 -4.44 10.24
C LEU A 164 4.87 -5.05 9.37
N PRO A 165 3.94 -4.22 8.86
CA PRO A 165 2.93 -4.67 7.91
C PRO A 165 3.51 -5.43 6.72
N ARG A 166 2.98 -6.63 6.43
CA ARG A 166 3.43 -7.45 5.28
C ARG A 166 3.31 -6.69 3.95
N ALA A 167 2.29 -5.86 3.81
CA ALA A 167 2.10 -5.00 2.66
C ALA A 167 3.28 -4.01 2.47
N ARG A 168 3.80 -3.44 3.57
CA ARG A 168 4.99 -2.57 3.55
C ARG A 168 6.23 -3.33 3.13
N ILE A 169 6.44 -4.53 3.67
CA ILE A 169 7.60 -5.37 3.33
C ILE A 169 7.62 -5.72 1.83
N LEU A 170 6.49 -6.17 1.28
CA LEU A 170 6.42 -6.49 -0.14
C LEU A 170 6.56 -5.25 -1.02
N GLN A 171 5.94 -4.14 -0.64
CA GLN A 171 6.08 -2.88 -1.36
C GLN A 171 7.54 -2.40 -1.38
N LEU A 172 8.23 -2.33 -0.23
CA LEU A 172 9.66 -1.98 -0.18
C LEU A 172 10.54 -2.96 -0.96
N GLY A 173 10.23 -4.25 -0.88
CA GLY A 173 10.90 -5.29 -1.67
C GLY A 173 10.79 -5.00 -3.15
N LEU A 174 9.58 -4.72 -3.66
CA LEU A 174 9.34 -4.42 -5.06
C LEU A 174 10.03 -3.12 -5.51
N GLU A 175 10.08 -2.10 -4.67
CA GLU A 175 10.78 -0.84 -5.00
C GLU A 175 12.29 -1.00 -5.17
N ARG A 176 12.85 -2.05 -4.56
CA ARG A 176 14.29 -2.30 -4.46
C ARG A 176 14.77 -3.48 -5.32
N PHE A 177 13.84 -4.26 -5.86
CA PHE A 177 14.08 -5.35 -6.82
C PHE A 177 14.26 -4.79 -8.23
#